data_AF-A0A077AX73-F1
#
_entry.id   AF-A0A077AX73-F1
#
_cell.length_a   1.000
_cell.length_b   1.000
_cell.length_c   1.000
_cell.angle_alpha   90.00
_cell.angle_beta   90.00
_cell.angle_gamma   90.00
#
_symmetry.space_group_name_H-M   'P 1'
#
loop_
_entity.id
_entity.type
_entity.pdbx_description
1 polymer ?
#
loop_
_entity_poly.entity_id
_entity_poly.type
_entity_poly.pdbx_seq_one_letter_code
_entity_poly.pdbx_strand_id
1 'polypeptide(L)' 'MLGVRLSKELDDRLKALAEKTNRSKSYYVKKAIEQFLDDQEDYLAALAVYEKKGRRYSAGDVEQLFDELKKDKVVP' A
#
# COMPACT_ATOMS: atom_id res chain seq x y z
N MET A 1 -9.37 -19.29 -11.31
CA MET A 1 -8.66 -18.24 -12.07
C MET A 1 -9.64 -17.08 -12.28
N LEU A 2 -9.28 -15.86 -11.87
CA LEU A 2 -10.15 -14.68 -11.97
C LEU A 2 -10.03 -14.05 -13.36
N GLY A 3 -11.16 -13.86 -14.05
CA GLY A 3 -11.23 -13.14 -15.32
C GLY A 3 -11.83 -11.76 -15.11
N VAL A 4 -11.07 -10.70 -15.39
CA VAL A 4 -11.52 -9.30 -15.25
C VAL A 4 -11.68 -8.70 -16.64
N ARG A 5 -12.82 -8.03 -16.89
CA ARG A 5 -13.00 -7.23 -18.10
C ARG A 5 -12.37 -5.87 -17.92
N LEU A 6 -11.42 -5.54 -18.78
CA LEU A 6 -10.78 -4.23 -18.81
C LEU A 6 -11.42 -3.39 -19.92
N SER A 7 -11.51 -2.08 -19.71
CA SER A 7 -11.85 -1.16 -20.79
C SER A 7 -10.75 -1.19 -21.86
N LYS A 8 -11.11 -0.87 -23.11
CA LYS A 8 -10.16 -0.82 -24.21
C LYS A 8 -8.98 0.11 -23.90
N GLU A 9 -9.27 1.28 -23.36
CA GLU A 9 -8.24 2.28 -22.98
C GLU A 9 -7.25 1.71 -21.95
N LEU A 10 -7.74 0.99 -20.94
CA LEU A 10 -6.86 0.43 -19.91
C LEU A 10 -6.02 -0.72 -20.45
N ASP A 11 -6.58 -1.57 -21.33
CA ASP A 11 -5.83 -2.64 -21.99
C ASP A 11 -4.74 -2.09 -22.92
N ASP A 12 -5.02 -1.01 -23.65
CA ASP A 12 -4.07 -0.32 -24.52
C ASP A 12 -2.92 0.31 -23.70
N ARG A 13 -3.23 0.95 -22.57
CA ARG A 13 -2.23 1.48 -21.63
C ARG A 13 -1.36 0.37 -21.03
N LEU A 14 -1.96 -0.74 -20.61
CA LEU A 14 -1.23 -1.91 -20.10
C LEU A 14 -0.33 -2.53 -21.17
N LYS A 15 -0.80 -2.59 -22.41
CA LYS A 15 -0.02 -3.08 -23.55
C LYS A 15 1.21 -2.21 -23.80
N ALA A 16 1.04 -0.90 -23.91
CA ALA A 16 2.15 0.02 -24.13
C ALA A 16 3.19 -0.04 -23.00
N LEU A 17 2.74 -0.14 -21.75
CA LEU A 17 3.64 -0.27 -20.60
C LEU A 17 4.41 -1.59 -20.62
N ALA A 18 3.72 -2.69 -20.90
CA ALA A 18 4.31 -4.02 -21.02
C ALA A 18 5.39 -4.09 -22.11
N GLU A 19 5.11 -3.54 -23.29
CA GLU A 19 6.05 -3.47 -24.41
C GLU A 19 7.28 -2.61 -24.07
N LYS A 20 7.07 -1.44 -23.46
CA LYS A 20 8.16 -0.52 -23.11
C LYS A 20 9.14 -1.09 -22.09
N THR A 21 8.68 -1.94 -21.18
CA THR A 21 9.50 -2.47 -20.07
C THR A 21 9.91 -3.93 -20.27
N ASN A 22 9.51 -4.53 -21.38
CA ASN A 22 9.71 -5.94 -21.70
C ASN A 22 9.17 -6.86 -20.59
N ARG A 23 7.94 -6.59 -20.12
CA ARG A 23 7.22 -7.37 -19.11
C ARG A 23 5.85 -7.76 -19.62
N SER A 24 5.24 -8.81 -19.05
CA SER A 24 3.88 -9.20 -19.42
C SER A 24 2.82 -8.27 -18.83
N LYS A 25 1.65 -8.17 -19.47
CA LYS A 25 0.51 -7.44 -18.89
C LYS A 25 0.12 -8.00 -17.52
N SER A 26 0.14 -9.32 -17.37
CA SER A 26 -0.18 -10.02 -16.12
C SER A 26 0.73 -9.63 -14.96
N TYR A 27 2.00 -9.30 -15.21
CA TYR A 27 2.90 -8.78 -14.18
C TYR A 27 2.37 -7.48 -13.58
N TYR A 28 1.96 -6.54 -14.43
CA TYR A 28 1.42 -5.25 -13.99
C TYR A 28 0.06 -5.39 -13.32
N VAL A 29 -0.82 -6.25 -13.85
CA VAL A 29 -2.12 -6.51 -13.22
C VAL A 29 -1.94 -7.10 -11.83
N LYS A 30 -1.05 -8.09 -11.68
CA LYS A 30 -0.74 -8.69 -10.39
C LYS A 30 -0.21 -7.64 -9.41
N LYS A 31 0.79 -6.86 -9.83
CA LYS A 31 1.40 -5.83 -9.00
C LYS A 31 0.40 -4.75 -8.58
N ALA A 32 -0.50 -4.35 -9.48
CA ALA A 32 -1.53 -3.36 -9.17
C ALA A 32 -2.54 -3.88 -8.14
N ILE A 33 -2.90 -5.16 -8.21
CA ILE A 33 -3.78 -5.80 -7.22
C ILE A 33 -3.07 -5.89 -5.87
N GLU A 34 -1.83 -6.36 -5.82
CA GLU A 34 -1.03 -6.44 -4.59
C GLU A 34 -0.94 -5.06 -3.92
N GLN A 35 -0.54 -4.04 -4.68
CA GLN A 35 -0.42 -2.68 -4.16
C GLN A 35 -1.77 -2.10 -3.70
N PHE A 36 -2.85 -2.35 -4.45
CA PHE A 36 -4.19 -1.92 -4.03
C PHE A 36 -4.61 -2.59 -2.72
N LEU A 37 -4.34 -3.89 -2.55
CA LEU A 37 -4.67 -4.61 -1.33
C LEU A 37 -3.86 -4.08 -0.14
N ASP A 38 -2.55 -3.88 -0.30
CA ASP A 38 -1.70 -3.30 0.75
C ASP A 38 -2.24 -1.93 1.20
N ASP A 39 -2.56 -1.04 0.25
CA ASP A 39 -3.11 0.29 0.53
C ASP A 39 -4.48 0.21 1.24
N GLN A 40 -5.34 -0.73 0.84
CA GLN A 40 -6.65 -0.92 1.47
C GLN A 40 -6.53 -1.50 2.88
N GLU A 41 -5.63 -2.45 3.10
CA GLU A 41 -5.40 -3.06 4.41
C GLU A 41 -4.88 -2.02 5.40
N ASP A 42 -3.90 -1.21 4.99
CA ASP A 42 -3.38 -0.11 5.81
C ASP A 42 -4.46 0.92 6.15
N TYR A 43 -5.25 1.33 5.15
CA TYR A 43 -6.36 2.26 5.36
C TYR A 43 -7.40 1.71 6.35
N LEU A 44 -7.82 0.46 6.16
CA LEU A 44 -8.81 -0.18 7.03
C LEU A 44 -8.27 -0.40 8.45
N ALA A 45 -6.98 -0.73 8.60
CA ALA A 45 -6.33 -0.83 9.90
C ALA A 45 -6.34 0.52 10.63
N ALA A 46 -5.99 1.61 9.94
CA ALA A 46 -6.05 2.96 10.50
C ALA A 46 -7.47 3.37 10.88
N LEU A 47 -8.45 3.09 10.02
CA LEU A 47 -9.86 3.36 10.29
C LEU A 47 -10.36 2.59 11.51
N ALA A 48 -10.01 1.32 11.64
CA ALA A 48 -10.39 0.50 12.79
C ALA A 48 -9.84 1.05 14.12
N VAL A 49 -8.60 1.59 14.12
CA VAL A 49 -8.03 2.28 15.29
C VAL A 49 -8.82 3.55 15.60
N TYR A 50 -9.16 4.33 14.58
CA TYR A 50 -9.93 5.57 14.72
C TYR A 50 -11.32 5.31 15.29
N GLU A 51 -12.06 4.35 14.74
CA GLU A 51 -13.43 4.00 15.16
C GLU A 51 -13.48 3.50 16.61
N LYS A 52 -12.46 2.73 17.03
CA LYS A 52 -12.33 2.27 18.43
C LYS A 52 -11.97 3.39 19.40
N LYS A 53 -11.92 4.66 18.96
CA LYS A 53 -11.39 5.81 19.71
C LYS A 53 -10.02 5.47 20.31
N GLY A 54 -9.17 4.87 19.50
CA GLY A 54 -7.80 4.55 19.88
C GLY A 54 -7.08 5.77 20.47
N ARG A 55 -6.04 5.52 21.27
CA ARG A 55 -5.26 6.60 21.91
C ARG A 55 -4.83 7.60 20.84
N ARG A 56 -5.14 8.87 21.10
CA ARG A 56 -4.70 10.00 20.30
C ARG A 56 -3.41 10.52 20.92
N TYR A 57 -2.39 10.67 20.09
CA TYR A 57 -1.12 11.25 20.50
C TYR A 57 -1.06 12.66 19.93
N SER A 58 -0.62 13.62 20.74
CA SER A 58 -0.21 14.93 20.21
C SER A 58 1.11 14.79 19.44
N ALA A 59 1.48 15.80 18.64
CA ALA A 59 2.75 15.78 17.93
C ALA A 59 3.95 15.57 18.87
N GLY A 60 3.93 16.21 20.05
CA GLY A 60 4.98 16.04 21.06
C GLY A 60 4.99 14.63 21.66
N ASP A 61 3.83 14.00 21.87
CA ASP A 61 3.76 12.62 22.36
C ASP A 61 4.32 11.62 21.33
N VAL A 62 4.10 11.87 20.03
CA VAL A 62 4.64 11.04 18.95
C VAL A 62 6.15 11.18 18.85
N GLU A 63 6.69 12.40 18.97
CA GLU A 63 8.14 12.64 18.94
C GLU A 63 8.85 11.92 20.09
N GLN A 64 8.31 12.01 21.31
CA GLN A 64 8.86 11.31 22.47
C GLN A 64 8.82 9.78 22.30
N LEU A 65 7.69 9.24 21.85
CA LEU A 65 7.55 7.80 21.59
C LEU A 65 8.53 7.33 20.51
N PHE A 66 8.73 8.13 19.47
CA PHE A 66 9.65 7.79 18.37
C PHE A 66 11.12 7.80 18.83
N ASP A 67 11.49 8.75 19.68
CA ASP A 67 12.82 8.81 20.28
C ASP A 67 13.09 7.66 21.26
N GLU A 68 12.07 7.21 22.00
CA GLU A 68 12.14 6.01 22.85
C GLU A 68 12.34 4.74 22.01
N LEU A 69 11.55 4.56 20.95
CA LEU A 69 11.68 3.40 20.05
C LEU A 69 13.03 3.33 19.33
N LYS A 70 13.65 4.48 19.05
CA LYS A 70 15.00 4.55 18.49
C LYS A 70 16.08 4.17 19.50
N LYS A 71 15.88 4.46 20.79
CA LYS A 71 16.82 4.07 21.87
C LYS A 71 16.78 2.56 22.13
N ASP A 72 15.61 1.94 22.01
CA ASP A 72 15.45 0.49 22.22
C ASP A 72 15.94 -0.37 21.05
N LYS A 73 16.05 0.19 19.84
CA LYS A 73 16.78 -0.46 18.75
C LYS A 73 18.26 -0.06 18.78
N VAL A 74 19.02 -0.72 19.65
CA VAL A 74 20.44 -1.01 19.34
C VAL A 74 20.44 -1.85 18.08
N VAL A 75 20.56 -1.19 16.93
CA VAL A 75 20.77 -1.81 15.63
C VAL A 75 22.19 -2.39 15.63
N PRO A 76 22.41 -3.72 15.51
CA PRO A 76 23.67 -4.21 14.98
C PRO A 76 23.80 -3.85 13.50
#